data_AF-A0A350AUG3-F1
#
_entry.id   AF-A0A350AUG3-F1
#
_cell.length_a   1.000
_cell.length_b   1.000
_cell.length_c   1.000
_cell.angle_alpha   90.00
_cell.angle_beta   90.00
_cell.angle_gamma   90.00
#
_symmetry.space_group_name_H-M   'P 1'
#
loop_
_entity.id
_entity.type
_entity.pdbx_description
1 polymer ?
#
loop_
_entity_poly.entity_id
_entity_poly.type
_entity_poly.pdbx_seq_one_letter_code
_entity_poly.pdbx_strand_id
1 'polypeptide(L)' 'VWMFMMGGFSGIMHSSAPADAQQQDSYFVIAHFHYVAIGGIFLAVVSGIYFWLPKILGKMWKGNLSIWVAV' A
#
# COMPACT_ATOMS: atom_id res chain seq x y z
N VAL A 1 -3.57 -6.70 0.82
CA VAL A 1 -4.90 -6.72 0.14
C VAL A 1 -5.96 -5.90 0.91
N TRP A 2 -6.28 -6.21 2.17
CA TRP A 2 -7.31 -5.47 2.94
C TRP A 2 -7.11 -3.95 3.01
N MET A 3 -5.88 -3.48 3.26
CA MET A 3 -5.59 -2.03 3.28
C MET A 3 -5.89 -1.35 1.94
N PHE A 4 -5.48 -1.97 0.82
CA PHE A 4 -5.76 -1.46 -0.52
C PHE A 4 -7.27 -1.48 -0.82
N MET A 5 -8.00 -2.49 -0.35
CA MET A 5 -9.45 -2.58 -0.54
C MET A 5 -10.19 -1.48 0.21
N MET A 6 -9.83 -1.20 1.47
CA MET A 6 -10.39 -0.08 2.25
C MET A 6 -10.01 1.30 1.64
N GLY A 7 -8.77 1.45 1.18
CA GLY A 7 -8.34 2.61 0.40
C GLY A 7 -9.16 2.77 -0.89
N GLY A 8 -9.42 1.68 -1.61
CA GLY A 8 -10.25 1.67 -2.82
C GLY A 8 -11.68 2.12 -2.56
N PHE A 9 -12.34 1.59 -1.52
CA PHE A 9 -13.70 2.01 -1.16
C PHE A 9 -13.78 3.50 -0.78
N SER A 10 -12.77 4.04 -0.09
CA SER A 10 -12.71 5.48 0.20
C SER A 10 -12.48 6.33 -1.05
N GLY A 11 -11.77 5.82 -2.05
CA GLY A 11 -11.56 6.50 -3.34
C GLY A 11 -12.84 6.60 -4.17
N ILE A 12 -13.73 5.61 -4.09
CA ILE A 12 -15.05 5.67 -4.76
C ILE A 12 -15.84 6.88 -4.24
N MET A 13 -15.81 7.16 -2.94
CA MET A 13 -16.47 8.34 -2.37
C MET A 13 -15.86 9.64 -2.91
N HIS A 14 -14.54 9.69 -3.08
CA HIS A 14 -13.84 10.85 -3.63
C HIS A 14 -14.10 11.08 -5.13
N SER A 15 -14.53 10.05 -5.87
CA SER A 15 -14.91 10.21 -7.29
C SER A 15 -16.22 11.00 -7.51
N SER A 16 -17.01 11.16 -6.45
CA SER A 16 -18.29 11.86 -6.47
C SER A 16 -18.09 13.34 -6.12
N ALA A 17 -18.29 14.25 -7.07
CA ALA A 17 -18.20 15.70 -6.86
C ALA A 17 -18.94 16.24 -5.61
N PRO A 18 -20.19 15.84 -5.30
CA PRO A 18 -20.87 16.34 -4.10
C PRO A 18 -20.28 15.77 -2.79
N ALA A 19 -19.75 14.54 -2.79
CA ALA A 19 -19.10 13.97 -1.62
C ALA A 19 -17.68 14.51 -1.43
N ASP A 20 -16.96 14.72 -2.54
CA ASP A 20 -15.65 15.35 -2.58
C ASP A 20 -15.72 16.78 -2.03
N ALA A 21 -16.72 17.59 -2.40
CA ALA A 21 -16.89 18.93 -1.87
C ALA A 21 -16.99 19.01 -0.33
N GLN A 22 -17.44 17.94 0.34
CA GLN A 22 -17.46 17.85 1.80
C GLN A 22 -16.11 17.36 2.38
N GLN A 23 -15.36 16.57 1.63
CA GLN A 23 -14.18 15.84 2.09
C GLN A 23 -12.86 16.49 1.69
N GLN A 24 -12.87 17.36 0.67
CA GLN A 24 -11.73 18.13 0.19
C GLN A 24 -11.07 18.90 1.34
N ASP A 25 -9.76 19.05 1.25
CA ASP A 25 -8.92 19.76 2.23
C ASP A 25 -9.05 19.27 3.68
N SER A 26 -9.46 18.02 3.88
CA SER A 26 -9.56 17.38 5.19
C SER A 26 -8.63 16.17 5.32
N TYR A 27 -8.44 15.70 6.56
CA TYR A 27 -7.69 14.47 6.85
C TYR A 27 -8.27 13.22 6.16
N PHE A 28 -9.49 13.29 5.65
CA PHE A 28 -10.09 12.20 4.89
C PHE A 28 -9.31 11.89 3.61
N VAL A 29 -8.89 12.91 2.87
CA VAL A 29 -8.10 12.77 1.63
C VAL A 29 -6.72 12.20 1.92
N ILE A 30 -6.09 12.70 2.98
CA ILE A 30 -4.79 12.23 3.45
C ILE A 30 -4.88 10.75 3.81
N ALA A 31 -5.90 10.35 4.59
CA ALA A 31 -6.10 8.97 4.98
C ALA A 31 -6.34 8.06 3.77
N HIS A 32 -7.21 8.45 2.83
CA HIS A 32 -7.45 7.71 1.59
C HIS A 32 -6.13 7.43 0.84
N PHE A 33 -5.33 8.48 0.59
CA PHE A 33 -4.07 8.34 -0.12
C PHE A 33 -3.08 7.42 0.61
N HIS A 34 -2.97 7.53 1.94
CA HIS A 34 -2.04 6.69 2.71
C HIS A 34 -2.46 5.21 2.72
N TYR A 35 -3.75 4.89 2.76
CA TYR A 35 -4.21 3.50 2.67
C TYR A 35 -3.85 2.84 1.34
N VAL A 36 -3.95 3.58 0.24
CA VAL A 36 -3.61 3.08 -1.11
C VAL A 36 -2.10 3.07 -1.33
N ALA A 37 -1.38 4.11 -0.91
CA ALA A 37 0.06 4.24 -1.09
C ALA A 37 0.84 3.22 -0.25
N ILE A 38 0.50 3.06 1.03
CA ILE A 38 1.19 2.11 1.93
C ILE A 38 0.73 0.67 1.63
N GLY A 39 -0.59 0.46 1.54
CA GLY A 39 -1.15 -0.87 1.33
C GLY A 39 -0.94 -1.45 -0.08
N GLY A 40 -0.73 -0.58 -1.07
CA GLY A 40 -0.47 -0.97 -2.46
C GLY A 40 1.01 -0.84 -2.83
N ILE A 41 1.49 0.41 -2.97
CA ILE A 41 2.80 0.69 -3.56
C ILE A 41 3.94 0.25 -2.65
N PHE A 42 3.93 0.67 -1.38
CA PHE A 42 5.04 0.37 -0.46
C PHE A 42 5.21 -1.15 -0.28
N LEU A 43 4.11 -1.85 0.01
CA LEU A 43 4.13 -3.30 0.19
C LEU A 43 4.54 -4.05 -1.10
N ALA A 44 4.11 -3.59 -2.28
CA ALA A 44 4.51 -4.18 -3.56
C ALA A 44 6.01 -3.98 -3.85
N VAL A 45 6.56 -2.80 -3.55
CA VAL A 45 7.99 -2.52 -3.73
C VAL A 45 8.83 -3.36 -2.78
N VAL A 46 8.46 -3.40 -1.49
CA VAL A 46 9.17 -4.16 -0.46
C VAL A 46 9.14 -5.67 -0.77
N SER A 47 7.96 -6.21 -1.12
CA SER A 47 7.80 -7.61 -1.54
C SER A 47 8.56 -7.91 -2.84
N GLY A 48 8.52 -7.01 -3.83
CA GLY A 48 9.25 -7.15 -5.08
C GLY A 48 10.77 -7.18 -4.86
N ILE A 49 11.29 -6.29 -4.03
CA ILE A 49 12.70 -6.28 -3.64
C ILE A 49 13.05 -7.62 -2.97
N TYR A 50 12.25 -8.10 -2.02
CA TYR A 50 12.49 -9.38 -1.35
C TYR A 50 12.44 -10.59 -2.27
N PHE A 51 11.53 -10.59 -3.25
CA PHE A 51 11.39 -11.69 -4.20
C PHE A 51 12.53 -11.74 -5.22
N TRP A 52 13.00 -10.59 -5.70
CA TRP A 52 14.03 -10.50 -6.73
C TRP A 52 15.46 -10.42 -6.19
N LEU A 53 15.66 -9.99 -4.94
CA LEU A 53 16.99 -9.92 -4.29
C LEU A 53 17.76 -11.26 -4.29
N PRO A 54 17.15 -12.42 -3.97
CA PRO A 54 17.84 -13.71 -4.03
C PRO A 54 18.34 -14.04 -5.43
N LYS A 55 17.64 -13.57 -6.46
CA LYS A 55 18.02 -13.77 -7.86
C LYS A 55 19.19 -12.90 -8.29
N ILE A 56 19.32 -11.71 -7.71
CA ILE A 56 20.43 -10.77 -7.99
C ILE A 56 21.69 -11.12 -7.19
N LEU A 57 21.53 -11.51 -5.91
CA LEU A 57 22.66 -11.72 -4.98
C LEU A 57 23.08 -13.20 -4.85
N GLY A 58 22.35 -14.14 -5.44
CA GLY A 58 22.66 -15.57 -5.40
C GLY A 58 22.54 -16.22 -4.00
N LYS A 59 22.01 -15.50 -3.01
CA LYS A 59 21.78 -16.00 -1.64
C LYS A 59 20.32 -15.80 -1.24
N MET A 60 19.67 -16.89 -0.84
CA MET A 60 18.33 -16.88 -0.28
C MET A 60 18.39 -16.41 1.18
N TRP A 61 17.62 -15.39 1.53
CA TRP A 61 17.53 -14.88 2.89
C TRP A 61 16.73 -15.90 3.73
N LYS A 62 17.34 -16.45 4.78
CA LYS A 62 16.71 -17.42 5.68
C LYS A 62 16.52 -16.81 7.07
N GLY A 63 15.38 -17.07 7.69
CA GLY A 63 15.09 -16.71 9.09
C GLY A 63 14.02 -15.62 9.23
N ASN A 64 13.79 -15.22 10.48
CA ASN A 64 12.68 -14.34 10.88
C ASN A 64 12.70 -12.99 10.15
N LEU A 65 13.87 -12.49 9.76
CA LEU A 65 14.01 -11.24 9.01
C LEU A 65 13.30 -11.31 7.65
N SER A 66 13.28 -12.47 7.00
CA SER A 66 12.55 -12.63 5.73
C SER A 66 11.03 -12.56 5.89
N ILE A 67 10.50 -12.93 7.05
CA ILE A 67 9.07 -12.85 7.35
C ILE A 67 8.66 -11.40 7.58
N TRP A 68 9.46 -10.63 8.32
CA TRP A 68 9.15 -9.23 8.65
C TRP A 68 9.22 -8.26 7.47
N VAL A 69 9.89 -8.65 6.39
CA VAL A 69 10.00 -7.80 5.20
C VAL A 69 9.31 -8.40 3.98
N ALA A 70 8.89 -9.67 4.01
CA ALA A 70 7.96 -10.21 2.99
C ALA A 70 6.48 -9.96 3.33
N VAL A 71 6.18 -9.67 4.60
CA VAL A 71 4.85 -9.23 5.11
C VAL A 71 4.80 -7.72 5.17
#